data_AF-M1BF29-F1
#
_entry.id   AF-M1BF29-F1
#
_cell.length_a   1.000
_cell.length_b   1.000
_cell.length_c   1.000
_cell.angle_alpha   90.00
_cell.angle_beta   90.00
_cell.angle_gamma   90.00
#
_symmetry.space_group_name_H-M   'P 1'
#
loop_
_entity.id
_entity.type
_entity.pdbx_description
1 polymer ?
#
loop_
_entity_poly.entity_id
_entity_poly.type
_entity_poly.pdbx_seq_one_letter_code
_entity_poly.pdbx_strand_id
1 'polypeptide(L)'
;MEIARRIRTITGSKENVRVKADELTKLISGSTCPQSISIAMFAQKVVSLCVKPTGSFNSAVYAYGRVIVHVTSKVPLAMEILITELNKVCIYTVPKYIIYSEAAFQTKEAYYKAIGYAEEDGKIESTDSYVDRLSACMKLYGALVQTEVDGCPNLHGIREGWAWIARFLNVFPANLYTAAALQAFLEMAGFALHKRYKTQFRKLLDIIARDFLTALKDRGDAKLVKVIVSLRSYIESNQFLNEPEGWRLRSSLESHNFAPDSDHDQQYHYQQNRFY
;
A
#
# COMPACT_ATOMS: atom_id res chain seq x y z
N MET A 1 -13.37 -13.83 13.91
CA MET A 1 -12.69 -12.71 14.62
C MET A 1 -11.16 -12.81 14.60
N GLU A 2 -10.56 -14.01 14.56
CA GLU A 2 -9.11 -14.18 14.74
C GLU A 2 -8.25 -13.71 13.56
N ILE A 3 -8.61 -14.02 12.31
CA ILE A 3 -7.90 -13.55 11.10
C ILE A 3 -7.73 -12.03 11.11
N ALA A 4 -8.84 -11.29 11.35
CA ALA A 4 -8.82 -9.84 11.42
C ALA A 4 -7.88 -9.32 12.53
N ARG A 5 -7.87 -9.96 13.69
CA ARG A 5 -6.98 -9.60 14.80
C ARG A 5 -5.51 -9.81 14.44
N ARG A 6 -5.19 -10.94 13.78
CA ARG A 6 -3.83 -11.23 13.32
C ARG A 6 -3.35 -10.19 12.33
N ILE A 7 -4.15 -9.87 11.32
CA ILE A 7 -3.82 -8.87 10.30
C ILE A 7 -3.55 -7.48 10.93
N ARG A 8 -4.42 -7.03 11.85
CA ARG A 8 -4.24 -5.73 12.54
C ARG A 8 -2.99 -5.62 13.42
N THR A 9 -2.41 -6.76 13.81
CA THR A 9 -1.24 -6.81 14.70
C THR A 9 0.05 -7.12 13.94
N ILE A 10 0.02 -7.06 12.61
CA ILE A 10 1.23 -7.14 11.78
C ILE A 10 2.03 -5.85 11.96
N THR A 11 3.33 -6.01 12.22
CA THR A 11 4.29 -4.91 12.38
C THR A 11 5.54 -5.14 11.54
N GLY A 12 6.35 -4.10 11.36
CA GLY A 12 7.57 -4.14 10.56
C GLY A 12 8.74 -4.98 11.12
N SER A 13 8.52 -5.92 12.04
CA SER A 13 9.58 -6.79 12.56
C SER A 13 9.57 -8.16 11.89
N LYS A 14 10.76 -8.72 11.65
CA LYS A 14 10.93 -10.04 11.01
C LYS A 14 10.17 -11.14 11.75
N GLU A 15 10.30 -11.16 13.08
CA GLU A 15 9.66 -12.17 13.92
C GLU A 15 8.14 -12.04 13.92
N ASN A 16 7.61 -10.81 14.00
CA ASN A 16 6.17 -10.60 13.92
C ASN A 16 5.61 -11.06 12.57
N VAL A 17 6.26 -10.69 11.45
CA VAL A 17 5.85 -11.15 10.12
C VAL A 17 5.82 -12.67 10.03
N ARG A 18 6.88 -13.35 10.49
CA ARG A 18 6.96 -14.82 10.47
C ARG A 18 5.83 -15.45 11.29
N VAL A 19 5.68 -15.04 12.54
CA VAL A 19 4.64 -15.57 13.44
C VAL A 19 3.25 -15.33 12.87
N LYS A 20 2.96 -14.11 12.39
CA LYS A 20 1.63 -13.78 11.85
C LYS A 20 1.32 -14.56 10.58
N ALA A 21 2.30 -14.76 9.71
CA ALA A 21 2.10 -15.53 8.50
C ALA A 21 1.83 -17.01 8.79
N ASP A 22 2.54 -17.61 9.75
CA ASP A 22 2.30 -18.99 10.19
C ASP A 22 0.94 -19.15 10.86
N GLU A 23 0.57 -18.23 11.77
CA GLU A 23 -0.75 -18.21 12.41
C GLU A 23 -1.88 -18.09 11.38
N LEU A 24 -1.75 -17.17 10.42
CA LEU A 24 -2.75 -16.97 9.36
C LEU A 24 -2.86 -18.19 8.45
N THR A 25 -1.74 -18.81 8.07
CA THR A 25 -1.73 -20.01 7.23
C THR A 25 -2.46 -21.17 7.93
N LYS A 26 -2.22 -21.36 9.23
CA LYS A 26 -2.92 -22.34 10.06
C LYS A 26 -4.41 -22.06 10.17
N LEU A 27 -4.80 -20.80 10.39
CA LEU A 27 -6.21 -20.41 10.47
C LEU A 27 -6.95 -20.62 9.15
N ILE A 28 -6.31 -20.31 8.01
CA ILE A 28 -6.91 -20.49 6.70
C ILE A 28 -7.07 -21.97 6.35
N SER A 29 -6.09 -22.79 6.73
CA SER A 29 -6.06 -24.23 6.41
C SER A 29 -6.71 -25.11 7.48
N GLY A 30 -7.21 -24.51 8.57
CA GLY A 30 -7.81 -25.23 9.70
C GLY A 30 -9.20 -25.77 9.40
N SER A 31 -9.63 -26.78 10.16
CA SER A 31 -10.94 -27.45 9.98
C SER A 31 -12.12 -26.71 10.62
N THR A 32 -11.88 -25.60 11.34
CA THR A 32 -12.93 -24.86 12.07
C THR A 32 -13.88 -24.09 11.15
N CYS A 33 -13.49 -23.83 9.91
CA CYS A 33 -14.29 -23.13 8.90
C CYS A 33 -13.90 -23.62 7.49
N PRO A 34 -14.85 -23.76 6.54
CA PRO A 34 -14.51 -24.05 5.16
C PRO A 34 -13.41 -23.10 4.63
N GLN A 35 -12.37 -23.66 4.03
CA GLN A 35 -11.19 -22.90 3.60
C GLN A 35 -11.53 -21.74 2.67
N SER A 36 -12.54 -21.89 1.79
CA SER A 36 -13.02 -20.81 0.91
C SER A 36 -13.52 -19.58 1.67
N ILE A 37 -14.22 -19.78 2.79
CA ILE A 37 -14.69 -18.69 3.66
C ILE A 37 -13.50 -18.03 4.34
N SER A 38 -12.55 -18.81 4.87
CA SER A 38 -11.33 -18.28 5.49
C SER A 38 -10.47 -17.49 4.51
N ILE A 39 -10.36 -17.93 3.25
CA ILE A 39 -9.69 -17.21 2.17
C ILE A 39 -10.39 -15.87 1.89
N ALA A 40 -11.71 -15.89 1.71
CA ALA A 40 -12.48 -14.67 1.48
C ALA A 40 -12.33 -13.68 2.64
N MET A 41 -12.40 -14.17 3.88
CA MET A 41 -12.18 -13.36 5.08
C MET A 41 -10.76 -12.78 5.13
N PHE A 42 -9.74 -13.57 4.80
CA PHE A 42 -8.36 -13.10 4.72
C PHE A 42 -8.23 -11.95 3.72
N ALA A 43 -8.69 -12.16 2.49
CA ALA A 43 -8.65 -11.16 1.42
C ALA A 43 -9.36 -9.86 1.83
N GLN A 44 -10.61 -9.95 2.31
CA GLN A 44 -11.38 -8.78 2.76
C GLN A 44 -10.71 -8.03 3.90
N LYS A 45 -10.08 -8.75 4.86
CA LYS A 45 -9.40 -8.10 6.00
C LYS A 45 -8.07 -7.48 5.62
N VAL A 46 -7.33 -8.07 4.67
CA VAL A 46 -6.14 -7.43 4.10
C VAL A 46 -6.54 -6.14 3.35
N VAL A 47 -7.56 -6.21 2.48
CA VAL A 47 -8.06 -5.02 1.75
C VAL A 47 -8.58 -3.94 2.71
N SER A 48 -9.17 -4.32 3.84
CA SER A 48 -9.61 -3.34 4.84
C SER A 48 -8.46 -2.48 5.41
N LEU A 49 -7.21 -2.95 5.36
CA LEU A 49 -6.04 -2.17 5.79
C LEU A 49 -5.84 -0.92 4.95
N CYS A 50 -6.13 -0.96 3.65
CA CYS A 50 -5.97 0.19 2.76
C CYS A 50 -7.27 0.94 2.51
N VAL A 51 -8.43 0.31 2.71
CA VAL A 51 -9.74 0.98 2.67
C VAL A 51 -9.95 1.86 3.91
N LYS A 52 -9.47 1.40 5.08
CA LYS A 52 -9.55 2.13 6.35
C LYS A 52 -8.19 2.14 7.04
N PRO A 53 -7.19 2.87 6.48
CA PRO A 53 -5.84 2.87 7.00
C PRO A 53 -5.78 3.43 8.42
N THR A 54 -5.07 2.74 9.30
CA THR A 54 -4.74 3.22 10.65
C THR A 54 -3.44 4.02 10.60
N GLY A 55 -3.11 4.75 11.67
CA GLY A 55 -1.85 5.53 11.74
C GLY A 55 -0.59 4.69 11.50
N SER A 56 -0.64 3.38 11.77
CA SER A 56 0.45 2.43 11.52
C SER A 56 0.54 1.89 10.08
N PHE A 57 -0.40 2.22 9.20
CA PHE A 57 -0.48 1.63 7.85
C PHE A 57 0.82 1.83 7.06
N ASN A 58 1.29 3.07 6.97
CA ASN A 58 2.48 3.41 6.16
C ASN A 58 3.74 2.69 6.65
N SER A 59 3.93 2.52 7.96
CA SER A 59 5.11 1.85 8.51
C SER A 59 5.04 0.32 8.47
N ALA A 60 3.86 -0.25 8.19
CA ALA A 60 3.63 -1.69 8.15
C ALA A 60 3.31 -2.24 6.75
N VAL A 61 3.14 -1.39 5.73
CA VAL A 61 2.68 -1.81 4.39
C VAL A 61 3.58 -2.88 3.74
N TYR A 62 4.90 -2.78 3.89
CA TYR A 62 5.84 -3.81 3.42
C TYR A 62 5.74 -5.11 4.22
N ALA A 63 5.47 -5.03 5.52
CA ALA A 63 5.21 -6.20 6.34
C ALA A 63 3.91 -6.91 5.92
N TYR A 64 2.87 -6.15 5.54
CA TYR A 64 1.66 -6.73 4.95
C TYR A 64 1.99 -7.49 3.66
N GLY A 65 2.77 -6.90 2.75
CA GLY A 65 3.23 -7.55 1.53
C GLY A 65 3.93 -8.90 1.81
N ARG A 66 4.86 -8.93 2.76
CA ARG A 66 5.59 -10.15 3.17
C ARG A 66 4.65 -11.23 3.73
N VAL A 67 3.72 -10.85 4.60
CA VAL A 67 2.72 -11.79 5.15
C VAL A 67 1.82 -12.34 4.04
N ILE A 68 1.36 -11.49 3.12
CA ILE A 68 0.54 -11.90 1.98
C ILE A 68 1.28 -12.94 1.13
N VAL A 69 2.54 -12.65 0.74
CA VAL A 69 3.32 -13.58 -0.09
C VAL A 69 3.56 -14.90 0.62
N HIS A 70 3.89 -14.88 1.92
CA HIS A 70 4.09 -16.11 2.69
C HIS A 70 2.81 -16.96 2.75
N VAL A 71 1.67 -16.37 3.14
CA VAL A 71 0.38 -17.06 3.25
C VAL A 71 -0.06 -17.61 1.89
N THR A 72 -0.03 -16.78 0.85
CA THR A 72 -0.51 -17.15 -0.49
C THR A 72 0.40 -18.15 -1.19
N SER A 73 1.69 -18.22 -0.83
CA SER A 73 2.56 -19.30 -1.32
C SER A 73 2.13 -20.69 -0.85
N LYS A 74 1.41 -20.78 0.29
CA LYS A 74 0.88 -22.02 0.85
C LYS A 74 -0.59 -22.24 0.50
N VAL A 75 -1.33 -21.17 0.23
CA VAL A 75 -2.73 -21.19 -0.18
C VAL A 75 -2.89 -20.36 -1.46
N PRO A 76 -2.54 -20.88 -2.65
CA PRO A 76 -2.46 -20.10 -3.88
C PRO A 76 -3.74 -19.35 -4.27
N LEU A 77 -4.91 -19.98 -4.08
CA LEU A 77 -6.21 -19.36 -4.35
C LEU A 77 -6.41 -18.05 -3.56
N ALA A 78 -5.77 -17.89 -2.41
CA ALA A 78 -5.87 -16.67 -1.62
C ALA A 78 -5.27 -15.45 -2.32
N MET A 79 -4.28 -15.62 -3.21
CA MET A 79 -3.76 -14.49 -4.00
C MET A 79 -4.81 -13.97 -4.98
N GLU A 80 -5.45 -14.88 -5.72
CA GLU A 80 -6.45 -14.52 -6.73
C GLU A 80 -7.65 -13.81 -6.11
N ILE A 81 -8.16 -14.33 -4.98
CA ILE A 81 -9.25 -13.70 -4.25
C ILE A 81 -8.83 -12.35 -3.67
N LEU A 82 -7.60 -12.22 -3.16
CA LEU A 82 -7.08 -10.93 -2.66
C LEU A 82 -7.01 -9.87 -3.76
N ILE A 83 -6.44 -10.20 -4.92
CA ILE A 83 -6.36 -9.27 -6.06
C ILE A 83 -7.77 -8.90 -6.55
N THR A 84 -8.69 -9.86 -6.58
CA THR A 84 -10.10 -9.62 -6.93
C THR A 84 -10.75 -8.63 -5.97
N GLU A 85 -10.61 -8.82 -4.66
CA GLU A 85 -11.17 -7.90 -3.66
C GLU A 85 -10.52 -6.51 -3.73
N LEU A 86 -9.21 -6.44 -3.97
CA LEU A 86 -8.51 -5.17 -4.13
C LEU A 86 -8.98 -4.40 -5.38
N ASN A 87 -9.16 -5.10 -6.50
CA ASN A 87 -9.64 -4.52 -7.75
C ASN A 87 -11.08 -3.97 -7.63
N LYS A 88 -11.91 -4.57 -6.78
CA LYS A 88 -13.28 -4.08 -6.51
C LYS A 88 -13.28 -2.73 -5.80
N VAL A 89 -12.35 -2.52 -4.85
CA VAL A 89 -12.31 -1.29 -4.05
C VAL A 89 -11.45 -0.19 -4.67
N CYS A 90 -10.57 -0.54 -5.62
CA CYS A 90 -9.69 0.39 -6.31
C CYS A 90 -9.51 -0.04 -7.78
N ILE A 91 -10.23 0.61 -8.69
CA ILE A 91 -10.15 0.29 -10.14
C ILE A 91 -8.76 0.54 -10.75
N TYR A 92 -7.91 1.32 -10.06
CA TYR A 92 -6.58 1.68 -10.52
C TYR A 92 -5.56 0.56 -10.34
N THR A 93 -5.85 -0.49 -9.56
CA THR A 93 -4.99 -1.70 -9.51
C THR A 93 -5.13 -2.57 -10.77
N VAL A 94 -6.17 -2.34 -11.60
CA VAL A 94 -6.43 -3.03 -12.89
C VAL A 94 -5.89 -2.28 -14.12
N PRO A 95 -5.29 -1.09 -13.94
CA PRO A 95 -5.52 0.11 -14.76
C PRO A 95 -6.82 0.14 -15.58
N LYS A 96 -7.97 0.28 -14.90
CA LYS A 96 -9.25 0.63 -15.55
C LYS A 96 -9.58 2.13 -15.44
N TYR A 97 -9.93 2.76 -16.57
CA TYR A 97 -10.43 4.14 -16.63
C TYR A 97 -11.86 4.16 -17.15
N ILE A 98 -12.72 4.93 -16.50
CA ILE A 98 -14.13 5.09 -16.86
C ILE A 98 -14.34 6.57 -17.17
N ILE A 99 -14.84 6.86 -18.37
CA ILE A 99 -15.12 8.23 -18.81
C ILE A 99 -16.53 8.60 -18.39
N TYR A 100 -16.69 9.77 -17.77
CA TYR A 100 -18.01 10.31 -17.49
C TYR A 100 -18.72 10.69 -18.79
N SER A 101 -19.96 10.23 -18.94
CA SER A 101 -20.93 10.81 -19.88
C SER A 101 -22.32 10.79 -19.25
N GLU A 102 -23.11 11.83 -19.54
CA GLU A 102 -24.48 11.94 -19.02
C GLU A 102 -25.36 10.79 -19.53
N ALA A 103 -25.18 10.37 -20.78
CA ALA A 103 -25.91 9.23 -21.35
C ALA A 103 -25.63 7.90 -20.63
N ALA A 104 -24.41 7.68 -20.11
CA ALA A 104 -24.05 6.42 -19.46
C ALA A 104 -24.39 6.40 -17.95
N PHE A 105 -24.28 7.54 -17.26
CA PHE A 105 -24.40 7.58 -15.80
C PHE A 105 -25.61 8.34 -15.28
N GLN A 106 -26.23 9.20 -16.09
CA GLN A 106 -27.35 10.09 -15.73
C GLN A 106 -26.98 11.17 -14.70
N THR A 107 -26.25 10.81 -13.64
CA THR A 107 -25.80 11.73 -12.58
C THR A 107 -24.30 11.60 -12.31
N LYS A 108 -23.70 12.63 -11.71
CA LYS A 108 -22.29 12.58 -11.29
C LYS A 108 -22.08 11.62 -10.13
N GLU A 109 -23.06 11.48 -9.25
CA GLU A 109 -23.05 10.57 -8.11
C GLU A 109 -22.97 9.10 -8.58
N ALA A 110 -23.75 8.74 -9.61
CA ALA A 110 -23.69 7.41 -10.22
C ALA A 110 -22.31 7.12 -10.82
N TYR A 111 -21.71 8.12 -11.49
CA TYR A 111 -20.34 8.03 -11.98
C TYR A 111 -19.30 7.87 -10.86
N TYR A 112 -19.40 8.65 -9.78
CA TYR A 112 -18.51 8.53 -8.63
C TYR A 112 -18.58 7.15 -8.00
N LYS A 113 -19.79 6.59 -7.82
CA LYS A 113 -19.97 5.20 -7.39
C LYS A 113 -19.29 4.22 -8.35
N ALA A 114 -19.44 4.41 -9.66
CA ALA A 114 -18.84 3.53 -10.67
C ALA A 114 -17.31 3.55 -10.69
N ILE A 115 -16.67 4.70 -10.37
CA ILE A 115 -15.21 4.78 -10.22
C ILE A 115 -14.72 4.43 -8.81
N GLY A 116 -15.64 4.03 -7.93
CA GLY A 116 -15.35 3.46 -6.62
C GLY A 116 -15.33 4.45 -5.47
N TYR A 117 -15.96 5.63 -5.57
CA TYR A 117 -16.23 6.46 -4.39
C TYR A 117 -17.09 5.69 -3.40
N ALA A 118 -16.74 5.78 -2.13
CA ALA A 118 -17.51 5.23 -1.03
C ALA A 118 -18.72 6.12 -0.72
N GLU A 119 -19.76 5.48 -0.20
CA GLU A 119 -20.92 6.14 0.39
C GLU A 119 -20.89 5.88 1.89
N GLU A 120 -20.84 6.96 2.67
CA GLU A 120 -20.85 6.93 4.13
C GLU A 120 -22.06 7.74 4.60
N ASP A 121 -22.95 7.10 5.37
CA ASP A 121 -24.18 7.70 5.90
C ASP A 121 -25.07 8.38 4.84
N GLY A 122 -25.20 7.74 3.68
CA GLY A 122 -26.02 8.24 2.56
C GLY A 122 -25.37 9.37 1.76
N LYS A 123 -24.11 9.72 2.04
CA LYS A 123 -23.36 10.76 1.35
C LYS A 123 -22.12 10.19 0.68
N ILE A 124 -21.87 10.64 -0.56
CA ILE A 124 -20.62 10.31 -1.26
C ILE A 124 -19.45 10.97 -0.54
N GLU A 125 -18.37 10.20 -0.33
CA GLU A 125 -17.16 10.68 0.31
C GLU A 125 -16.55 11.90 -0.42
N SER A 126 -15.72 12.66 0.28
CA SER A 126 -15.01 13.78 -0.34
C SER A 126 -13.97 13.29 -1.36
N THR A 127 -13.61 14.15 -2.31
CA THR A 127 -12.55 13.83 -3.28
C THR A 127 -11.20 13.57 -2.60
N ASP A 128 -10.90 14.30 -1.52
CA ASP A 128 -9.64 14.14 -0.80
C ASP A 128 -9.62 12.79 -0.07
N SER A 129 -10.73 12.40 0.58
CA SER A 129 -10.90 11.08 1.20
C SER A 129 -10.77 9.93 0.19
N TYR A 130 -11.38 10.09 -0.98
CA TYR A 130 -11.26 9.12 -2.08
C TYR A 130 -9.81 8.99 -2.55
N VAL A 131 -9.11 10.12 -2.75
CA VAL A 131 -7.70 10.14 -3.18
C VAL A 131 -6.78 9.51 -2.14
N ASP A 132 -7.00 9.76 -0.85
CA ASP A 132 -6.24 9.16 0.24
C ASP A 132 -6.42 7.63 0.27
N ARG A 133 -7.67 7.16 0.17
CA ARG A 133 -8.01 5.73 0.15
C ARG A 133 -7.47 5.02 -1.09
N LEU A 134 -7.59 5.64 -2.26
CA LEU A 134 -7.00 5.18 -3.51
C LEU A 134 -5.48 5.05 -3.37
N SER A 135 -4.82 6.07 -2.82
CA SER A 135 -3.38 6.08 -2.61
C SER A 135 -2.95 4.96 -1.67
N ALA A 136 -3.68 4.74 -0.57
CA ALA A 136 -3.43 3.62 0.34
C ALA A 136 -3.58 2.26 -0.35
N CYS A 137 -4.61 2.07 -1.20
CA CYS A 137 -4.79 0.85 -1.98
C CYS A 137 -3.61 0.62 -2.93
N MET A 138 -3.16 1.67 -3.62
CA MET A 138 -2.01 1.61 -4.51
C MET A 138 -0.69 1.39 -3.77
N LYS A 139 -0.56 1.88 -2.53
CA LYS A 139 0.60 1.58 -1.69
C LYS A 139 0.65 0.09 -1.32
N LEU A 140 -0.47 -0.49 -0.92
CA LEU A 140 -0.56 -1.92 -0.64
C LEU A 140 -0.25 -2.76 -1.90
N TYR A 141 -0.79 -2.38 -3.05
CA TYR A 141 -0.53 -3.03 -4.33
C TYR A 141 0.96 -2.95 -4.71
N GLY A 142 1.56 -1.76 -4.64
CA GLY A 142 2.97 -1.54 -4.91
C GLY A 142 3.89 -2.35 -3.99
N ALA A 143 3.58 -2.40 -2.69
CA ALA A 143 4.30 -3.24 -1.73
C ALA A 143 4.19 -4.73 -2.07
N LEU A 144 2.99 -5.21 -2.44
CA LEU A 144 2.76 -6.60 -2.82
C LEU A 144 3.60 -7.01 -4.03
N VAL A 145 3.52 -6.26 -5.14
CA VAL A 145 4.21 -6.64 -6.39
C VAL A 145 5.73 -6.68 -6.24
N GLN A 146 6.27 -5.84 -5.36
CA GLN A 146 7.71 -5.76 -5.17
C GLN A 146 8.26 -6.73 -4.12
N THR A 147 7.37 -7.42 -3.37
CA THR A 147 7.75 -8.31 -2.29
C THR A 147 8.40 -9.59 -2.81
N GLU A 148 9.61 -9.87 -2.33
CA GLU A 148 10.33 -11.14 -2.47
C GLU A 148 10.50 -11.80 -1.09
N VAL A 149 10.17 -13.09 -0.94
CA VAL A 149 10.33 -13.82 0.32
C VAL A 149 11.07 -15.11 0.01
N ASP A 150 12.18 -15.36 0.71
CA ASP A 150 12.99 -16.57 0.48
C ASP A 150 12.15 -17.84 0.68
N GLY A 151 12.19 -18.72 -0.33
CA GLY A 151 11.41 -19.97 -0.33
C GLY A 151 9.90 -19.82 -0.53
N CYS A 152 9.38 -18.60 -0.73
CA CYS A 152 7.95 -18.35 -0.97
C CYS A 152 7.77 -17.57 -2.29
N PRO A 153 7.33 -18.23 -3.39
CA PRO A 153 7.10 -17.54 -4.65
C PRO A 153 5.98 -16.50 -4.53
N ASN A 154 6.24 -15.28 -5.01
CA ASN A 154 5.21 -14.26 -5.13
C ASN A 154 4.39 -14.50 -6.40
N LEU A 155 3.15 -14.97 -6.22
CA LEU A 155 2.21 -15.27 -7.29
C LEU A 155 1.69 -14.02 -8.05
N HIS A 156 1.92 -12.82 -7.50
CA HIS A 156 1.55 -11.53 -8.09
C HIS A 156 2.74 -10.54 -8.01
N GLY A 157 3.92 -11.01 -8.43
CA GLY A 157 5.18 -10.31 -8.23
C GLY A 157 5.53 -9.22 -9.25
N ILE A 158 6.82 -8.90 -9.35
CA ILE A 158 7.32 -7.69 -10.05
C ILE A 158 7.02 -7.63 -11.56
N ARG A 159 6.70 -8.78 -12.17
CA ARG A 159 6.23 -8.83 -13.56
C ARG A 159 4.85 -8.16 -13.71
N GLU A 160 3.96 -8.38 -12.76
CA GLU A 160 2.65 -7.72 -12.73
C GLU A 160 2.79 -6.22 -12.46
N GLY A 161 3.74 -5.82 -11.62
CA GLY A 161 4.08 -4.40 -11.43
C GLY A 161 4.56 -3.72 -12.71
N TRP A 162 5.38 -4.40 -13.52
CA TRP A 162 5.79 -3.90 -14.84
C TRP A 162 4.63 -3.82 -15.83
N ALA A 163 3.81 -4.88 -15.91
CA ALA A 163 2.63 -4.89 -16.76
C ALA A 163 1.63 -3.79 -16.36
N TRP A 164 1.48 -3.53 -15.06
CA TRP A 164 0.65 -2.45 -14.53
C TRP A 164 1.13 -1.09 -15.03
N ILE A 165 2.41 -0.72 -14.84
CA ILE A 165 2.90 0.61 -15.21
C ILE A 165 2.90 0.82 -16.74
N ALA A 166 3.18 -0.24 -17.51
CA ALA A 166 3.10 -0.17 -18.97
C ALA A 166 1.66 0.06 -19.44
N ARG A 167 0.68 -0.68 -18.91
CA ARG A 167 -0.75 -0.48 -19.22
C ARG A 167 -1.24 0.89 -18.78
N PHE A 168 -0.83 1.33 -17.59
CA PHE A 168 -1.16 2.64 -17.05
C PHE A 168 -0.73 3.74 -18.02
N LEU A 169 0.54 3.76 -18.44
CA LEU A 169 1.06 4.84 -19.29
C LEU A 169 0.50 4.81 -20.72
N ASN A 170 0.05 3.65 -21.20
CA ASN A 170 -0.55 3.52 -22.53
C ASN A 170 -2.03 3.92 -22.58
N VAL A 171 -2.78 3.78 -21.47
CA VAL A 171 -4.25 3.87 -21.47
C VAL A 171 -4.76 5.07 -20.68
N PHE A 172 -4.09 5.47 -19.60
CA PHE A 172 -4.68 6.40 -18.65
C PHE A 172 -4.43 7.85 -18.99
N PRO A 173 -5.48 8.69 -19.00
CA PRO A 173 -5.28 10.13 -19.07
C PRO A 173 -4.66 10.63 -17.78
N ALA A 174 -3.74 11.59 -17.91
CA ALA A 174 -3.24 12.37 -16.80
C ALA A 174 -4.38 13.13 -16.12
N ASN A 175 -4.68 12.86 -14.85
CA ASN A 175 -5.64 13.58 -14.00
C ASN A 175 -5.28 13.36 -12.52
N LEU A 176 -6.07 13.92 -11.59
CA LEU A 176 -5.80 13.83 -10.15
C LEU A 176 -5.68 12.38 -9.64
N TYR A 177 -6.63 11.52 -10.01
CA TYR A 177 -6.70 10.14 -9.51
C TYR A 177 -5.58 9.28 -10.08
N THR A 178 -5.30 9.42 -11.38
CA THR A 178 -4.23 8.67 -12.03
C THR A 178 -2.86 9.13 -11.52
N ALA A 179 -2.68 10.44 -11.29
CA ALA A 179 -1.46 10.98 -10.70
C ALA A 179 -1.23 10.47 -9.28
N ALA A 180 -2.27 10.45 -8.43
CA ALA A 180 -2.19 9.90 -7.09
C ALA A 180 -1.85 8.40 -7.09
N ALA A 181 -2.49 7.63 -7.99
CA ALA A 181 -2.21 6.20 -8.14
C ALA A 181 -0.76 5.94 -8.56
N LEU A 182 -0.26 6.69 -9.55
CA LEU A 182 1.11 6.57 -10.04
C LEU A 182 2.13 6.95 -8.96
N GLN A 183 1.91 8.05 -8.24
CA GLN A 183 2.80 8.46 -7.15
C GLN A 183 2.89 7.38 -6.07
N ALA A 184 1.75 6.91 -5.57
CA ALA A 184 1.70 5.86 -4.56
C ALA A 184 2.35 4.55 -5.03
N PHE A 185 2.15 4.18 -6.29
CA PHE A 185 2.76 2.98 -6.86
C PHE A 185 4.29 3.12 -6.98
N LEU A 186 4.80 4.25 -7.46
CA LEU A 186 6.24 4.49 -7.62
C LEU A 186 6.97 4.56 -6.27
N GLU A 187 6.37 5.23 -5.27
CA GLU A 187 6.87 5.27 -3.89
C GLU A 187 7.12 3.86 -3.35
N MET A 188 6.21 2.94 -3.67
CA MET A 188 6.26 1.58 -3.15
C MET A 188 7.02 0.59 -4.00
N ALA A 189 6.91 0.62 -5.32
CA ALA A 189 7.46 -0.42 -6.20
C ALA A 189 8.68 0.03 -7.01
N GLY A 190 8.94 1.34 -7.11
CA GLY A 190 9.93 1.88 -8.04
C GLY A 190 11.36 1.42 -7.76
N PHE A 191 11.73 1.22 -6.48
CA PHE A 191 13.01 0.63 -6.12
C PHE A 191 13.23 -0.76 -6.73
N ALA A 192 12.27 -1.67 -6.55
CA ALA A 192 12.38 -3.02 -7.08
C ALA A 192 12.25 -3.05 -8.61
N LEU A 193 11.41 -2.19 -9.20
CA LEU A 193 11.28 -2.05 -10.65
C LEU A 193 12.61 -1.60 -11.28
N HIS A 194 13.26 -0.59 -10.69
CA HIS A 194 14.59 -0.18 -11.13
C HIS A 194 15.60 -1.30 -10.95
N LYS A 195 15.63 -1.93 -9.77
CA LYS A 195 16.54 -3.05 -9.49
C LYS A 195 16.42 -4.16 -10.53
N ARG A 196 15.19 -4.47 -10.98
CA ARG A 196 14.89 -5.57 -11.91
C ARG A 196 15.02 -5.22 -13.40
N TYR A 197 14.65 -4.01 -13.81
CA TYR A 197 14.55 -3.61 -15.22
C TYR A 197 15.53 -2.50 -15.63
N LYS A 198 16.27 -1.92 -14.67
CA LYS A 198 17.39 -0.99 -14.88
C LYS A 198 17.02 0.15 -15.83
N THR A 199 17.73 0.27 -16.96
CA THR A 199 17.54 1.32 -17.96
C THR A 199 16.14 1.35 -18.56
N GLN A 200 15.45 0.19 -18.65
CA GLN A 200 14.08 0.18 -19.17
C GLN A 200 13.10 0.89 -18.23
N PHE A 201 13.31 0.78 -16.91
CA PHE A 201 12.51 1.55 -15.95
C PHE A 201 12.80 3.06 -16.05
N ARG A 202 14.07 3.45 -16.23
CA ARG A 202 14.43 4.87 -16.46
C ARG A 202 13.72 5.46 -17.68
N LYS A 203 13.64 4.72 -18.79
CA LYS A 203 12.88 5.15 -19.98
C LYS A 203 11.39 5.40 -19.68
N LEU A 204 10.77 4.58 -18.81
CA LEU A 204 9.39 4.83 -18.37
C LEU A 204 9.29 6.10 -17.53
N LEU A 205 10.26 6.37 -16.66
CA LEU A 205 10.31 7.62 -15.90
C LEU A 205 10.48 8.84 -16.81
N ASP A 206 11.27 8.72 -17.89
CA ASP A 206 11.42 9.78 -18.89
C ASP A 206 10.08 10.08 -19.59
N ILE A 207 9.30 9.04 -19.94
CA ILE A 207 7.94 9.19 -20.48
C ILE A 207 7.04 9.88 -19.47
N ILE A 208 7.09 9.50 -18.19
CA ILE A 208 6.32 10.16 -17.13
C ILE A 208 6.69 11.64 -17.02
N ALA A 209 7.99 11.95 -17.00
CA ALA A 209 8.48 13.32 -16.84
C ALA A 209 8.13 14.21 -18.03
N ARG A 210 8.25 13.69 -19.26
CA ARG A 210 8.03 14.43 -20.50
C ARG A 210 6.54 14.55 -20.84
N ASP A 211 5.80 13.45 -20.79
CA ASP A 211 4.45 13.39 -21.36
C ASP A 211 3.39 13.52 -20.26
N PHE A 212 3.45 12.67 -19.22
CA PHE A 212 2.43 12.62 -18.18
C PHE A 212 2.42 13.87 -17.29
N LEU A 213 3.58 14.33 -16.82
CA LEU A 213 3.67 15.55 -16.00
C LEU A 213 3.29 16.81 -16.78
N THR A 214 3.61 16.89 -18.07
CA THR A 214 3.22 18.01 -18.92
C THR A 214 1.69 18.03 -19.08
N ALA A 215 1.08 16.90 -19.41
CA ALA A 215 -0.37 16.78 -19.50
C ALA A 215 -1.11 17.10 -18.18
N LEU A 216 -0.48 16.85 -17.01
CA LEU A 216 -1.03 17.30 -15.73
C LEU A 216 -0.94 18.82 -15.55
N LYS A 217 0.20 19.44 -15.92
CA LYS A 217 0.39 20.90 -15.80
C LYS A 217 -0.57 21.67 -16.68
N ASP A 218 -0.78 21.20 -17.92
CA ASP A 218 -1.63 21.86 -18.91
C ASP A 218 -3.10 21.95 -18.48
N ARG A 219 -3.51 21.14 -17.50
CA ARG A 219 -4.86 21.22 -16.90
C ARG A 219 -5.07 22.44 -16.00
N GLY A 220 -4.00 23.03 -15.45
CA GLY A 220 -4.09 24.21 -14.57
C GLY A 220 -4.86 24.00 -13.26
N ASP A 221 -5.05 22.76 -12.80
CA ASP A 221 -5.79 22.46 -11.56
C ASP A 221 -4.87 22.56 -10.34
N ALA A 222 -5.23 23.45 -9.40
CA ALA A 222 -4.49 23.66 -8.16
C ALA A 222 -4.34 22.38 -7.31
N LYS A 223 -5.29 21.44 -7.37
CA LYS A 223 -5.20 20.15 -6.67
C LYS A 223 -4.06 19.27 -7.20
N LEU A 224 -3.59 19.51 -8.42
CA LEU A 224 -2.50 18.74 -9.03
C LEU A 224 -1.11 19.21 -8.60
N VAL A 225 -0.97 20.43 -8.08
CA VAL A 225 0.35 21.05 -7.81
C VAL A 225 1.21 20.15 -6.90
N LYS A 226 0.63 19.66 -5.79
CA LYS A 226 1.35 18.81 -4.83
C LYS A 226 1.84 17.49 -5.45
N VAL A 227 0.99 16.80 -6.22
CA VAL A 227 1.36 15.52 -6.85
C VAL A 227 2.36 15.72 -7.99
N ILE A 228 2.23 16.79 -8.78
CA ILE A 228 3.19 17.14 -9.83
C ILE A 228 4.58 17.38 -9.22
N VAL A 229 4.67 18.17 -8.14
CA VAL A 229 5.94 18.44 -7.45
C VAL A 229 6.53 17.16 -6.87
N SER A 230 5.70 16.32 -6.26
CA SER A 230 6.14 15.05 -5.65
C SER A 230 6.69 14.07 -6.69
N LEU A 231 5.97 13.85 -7.79
CA LEU A 231 6.40 12.97 -8.89
C LEU A 231 7.67 13.51 -9.57
N ARG A 232 7.75 14.82 -9.79
CA ARG A 232 8.95 15.47 -10.34
C ARG A 232 10.15 15.24 -9.43
N SER A 233 10.01 15.55 -8.15
CA SER A 233 11.05 15.36 -7.14
C SER A 233 11.51 13.90 -7.09
N TYR A 234 10.58 12.94 -7.10
CA TYR A 234 10.88 11.52 -7.13
C TYR A 234 11.80 11.13 -8.29
N ILE A 235 11.50 11.63 -9.50
CA ILE A 235 12.26 11.32 -10.72
C ILE A 235 13.62 12.04 -10.72
N GLU A 236 13.64 13.35 -10.49
CA GLU A 236 14.83 14.19 -10.59
C GLU A 236 15.87 13.85 -9.51
N SER A 237 15.42 13.53 -8.28
CA SER A 237 16.31 13.10 -7.19
C SER A 237 16.63 11.60 -7.20
N ASN A 238 16.21 10.86 -8.23
CA ASN A 238 16.42 9.42 -8.36
C ASN A 238 16.02 8.60 -7.11
N GLN A 239 14.89 8.92 -6.47
CA GLN A 239 14.49 8.27 -5.20
C GLN A 239 14.35 6.75 -5.33
N PHE A 240 14.02 6.25 -6.52
CA PHE A 240 13.98 4.81 -6.84
C PHE A 240 15.33 4.08 -6.71
N LEU A 241 16.44 4.77 -6.48
CA LEU A 241 17.73 4.12 -6.18
C LEU A 241 17.86 3.75 -4.70
N ASN A 242 17.09 4.41 -3.83
CA ASN A 242 17.16 4.22 -2.40
C ASN A 242 16.12 3.19 -1.95
N GLU A 243 16.45 2.45 -0.89
CA GLU A 243 15.49 1.56 -0.27
C GLU A 243 14.37 2.37 0.39
N PRO A 244 13.10 2.07 0.07
CA PRO A 244 11.98 2.77 0.69
C PRO A 244 11.94 2.51 2.20
N GLU A 245 11.42 3.47 2.95
CA GLU A 245 11.22 3.31 4.40
C GLU A 245 10.35 2.07 4.70
N GLY A 246 10.79 1.25 5.67
CA GLY A 246 10.10 0.02 6.04
C GLY A 246 10.29 -1.16 5.07
N TRP A 247 11.01 -0.98 3.96
CA TRP A 247 11.29 -2.05 2.99
C TRP A 247 12.09 -3.21 3.62
N ARG A 248 13.10 -2.86 4.42
CA ARG A 248 13.79 -3.81 5.30
C ARG A 248 13.01 -3.95 6.60
N LEU A 249 12.64 -5.19 6.93
CA LEU A 249 12.04 -5.51 8.22
C LEU A 249 13.09 -5.39 9.33
N ARG A 250 12.71 -4.78 10.44
CA ARG A 250 13.55 -4.62 11.64
C ARG A 250 13.91 -5.98 12.23
N SER A 251 15.15 -6.11 12.66
CA SER A 251 15.59 -7.25 13.48
C SER A 251 15.01 -7.13 14.90
N SER A 252 14.97 -8.24 15.65
CA SER A 252 14.52 -8.24 17.05
C SER A 252 15.35 -7.31 17.94
N LEU A 253 16.65 -7.16 17.66
CA LEU A 253 17.58 -6.32 18.44
C LEU A 253 17.28 -4.82 18.31
N GLU A 254 16.87 -4.36 17.11
CA GLU A 254 16.52 -2.96 16.86
C GLU A 254 15.17 -2.55 17.46
N SER A 255 14.36 -3.52 17.92
CA SER A 255 13.04 -3.25 18.50
C SER A 255 13.07 -2.89 20.00
N HIS A 256 14.21 -3.07 20.67
CA HIS A 256 14.38 -2.77 22.11
C HIS A 256 14.99 -1.39 22.39
N ASN A 257 15.45 -0.65 21.37
CA ASN A 257 16.15 0.62 21.55
C ASN A 257 15.25 1.87 21.54
N PHE A 258 13.94 1.70 21.65
CA PHE A 258 13.00 2.81 21.91
C PHE A 258 12.42 2.66 23.32
N ALA A 259 13.28 2.74 24.32
CA ALA A 259 12.86 3.21 25.64
C ALA A 259 13.03 4.74 25.64
N PRO A 260 12.02 5.53 26.06
CA PRO A 260 12.23 6.95 26.25
C PRO A 260 13.26 7.12 27.36
N ASP A 261 14.29 7.94 27.11
CA ASP A 261 15.20 8.38 28.16
C ASP A 261 14.35 9.02 29.27
N SER A 262 14.23 8.33 30.39
CA SER A 262 13.73 8.91 31.62
C SER A 262 14.85 9.80 32.14
N ASP A 263 14.66 11.12 32.07
CA ASP A 263 15.40 12.10 32.84
C ASP A 263 15.34 11.71 34.33
N HIS A 264 16.36 11.00 34.79
CA HIS A 264 16.67 10.88 36.20
C HIS A 264 17.87 11.76 36.48
N ASP A 265 17.58 13.04 36.67
CA ASP A 265 18.48 13.96 37.35
C ASP A 265 18.84 13.37 38.73
N GLN A 266 20.14 13.23 38.92
CA GLN A 266 20.78 12.81 40.14
C GLN A 266 20.58 13.89 41.22
N GLN A 267 19.84 13.59 42.29
CA GLN A 267 19.95 14.32 43.54
C GLN A 267 20.64 13.46 44.59
N TYR A 268 21.91 13.81 44.84
CA TYR A 268 22.73 13.29 45.90
C TYR A 268 22.19 13.66 47.30
N HIS A 269 22.35 12.71 48.21
CA HIS A 269 22.10 12.72 49.65
C HIS A 269 22.33 14.04 50.39
N TYR A 270 21.48 14.34 51.37
CA TYR A 270 21.92 14.56 52.76
C TYR A 270 20.83 14.10 53.76
N GLN A 271 21.13 13.06 54.52
CA GLN A 271 20.43 12.71 55.76
C GLN A 271 20.84 13.70 56.85
N GLN A 272 19.87 14.29 57.56
CA GLN A 272 20.11 14.78 58.91
C GLN A 272 18.85 14.62 59.79
N ASN A 273 18.93 13.61 60.65
CA ASN A 273 18.36 13.43 61.99
C ASN A 273 16.95 13.95 62.34
N ARG A 274 16.10 12.98 62.70
CA ARG A 274 14.98 13.08 63.65
C ARG A 274 15.36 13.81 64.93
N PHE A 275 14.45 14.66 65.42
CA PHE A 275 14.02 14.66 66.83
C PHE A 275 12.54 15.11 66.93
N TYR A 276 11.83 14.39 67.80
CA TYR A 276 10.41 14.46 68.23
C TYR A 276 9.35 13.85 67.31
#